data_AF-A0A353BYF0-F1
#
_entry.id   AF-A0A353BYF0-F1
#
_cell.length_a   1.000
_cell.length_b   1.000
_cell.length_c   1.000
_cell.angle_alpha   90.00
_cell.angle_beta   90.00
_cell.angle_gamma   90.00
#
_symmetry.space_group_name_H-M   'P 1'
#
loop_
_entity.id
_entity.type
_entity.pdbx_description
1 polymer ?
#
loop_
_entity_poly.entity_id
_entity_poly.type
_entity_poly.pdbx_seq_one_letter_code
_entity_poly.pdbx_strand_id
1 'polypeptide(L)' 'ILRCPPLAINESGKDNAVCGEYLDRVLARYKPRYGCGKCQTGIPCETQIPNRSVKNKDH' A
#
# COMPACT_ATOMS: atom_id res chain seq x y z
N ILE A 1 -7.92 -3.77 -5.68
CA ILE A 1 -7.47 -4.18 -4.32
C ILE A 1 -8.40 -3.56 -3.26
N LEU A 2 -9.14 -4.39 -2.51
CA LEU A 2 -10.22 -3.92 -1.61
C LEU A 2 -9.73 -3.22 -0.32
N ARG A 3 -8.48 -3.42 0.08
CA ARG A 3 -7.93 -2.77 1.29
C ARG A 3 -7.55 -1.30 1.09
N CYS A 4 -7.55 -0.80 -0.14
CA CYS A 4 -7.32 0.61 -0.44
C CYS A 4 -8.64 1.38 -0.26
N PRO A 5 -8.80 2.26 0.76
CA PRO A 5 -10.07 2.95 0.98
C PRO A 5 -10.57 3.78 -0.20
N PRO A 6 -9.72 4.51 -0.96
CA PRO A 6 -10.17 5.25 -2.14
C PRO A 6 -10.16 4.41 -3.42
N LEU A 7 -9.96 3.08 -3.35
CA LEU A 7 -9.88 2.19 -4.51
C LEU A 7 -8.82 2.58 -5.55
N ALA A 8 -7.77 3.29 -5.13
CA ALA A 8 -6.70 3.80 -6.00
C ALA A 8 -5.74 2.72 -6.54
N ILE A 9 -6.01 1.42 -6.32
CA ILE A 9 -5.12 0.33 -6.76
C ILE A 9 -5.89 -0.74 -7.51
N ASN A 10 -5.49 -0.97 -8.76
CA ASN A 10 -5.98 -2.01 -9.65
C ASN A 10 -4.82 -2.86 -10.17
N GLU A 11 -5.08 -3.74 -11.14
CA GLU A 11 -4.08 -4.64 -11.73
C GLU A 11 -2.97 -3.89 -12.49
N SER A 12 -3.24 -2.68 -12.96
CA SER A 12 -2.27 -1.82 -13.65
C SER A 12 -1.40 -1.01 -12.68
N GLY A 13 -1.69 -1.03 -11.38
CA GLY A 13 -0.91 -0.38 -10.35
C GLY A 13 -1.71 0.61 -9.50
N LYS A 14 -0.99 1.58 -8.93
CA LYS A 14 -1.54 2.58 -8.01
C LYS A 14 -1.68 3.93 -8.71
N ASP A 15 -2.88 4.49 -8.66
CA ASP A 15 -3.13 5.90 -8.95
C ASP A 15 -2.69 6.76 -7.75
N ASN A 16 -1.62 7.54 -7.94
CA ASN A 16 -1.08 8.38 -6.88
C ASN A 16 -1.90 9.66 -6.64
N ALA A 17 -2.64 10.15 -7.65
CA ALA A 17 -3.48 11.33 -7.49
C ALA A 17 -4.68 11.00 -6.58
N VAL A 18 -5.41 9.94 -6.89
CA VAL A 18 -6.56 9.48 -6.08
C VAL A 18 -6.11 9.11 -4.65
N CYS A 19 -4.94 8.48 -4.51
CA CYS A 19 -4.37 8.19 -3.19
C CYS A 19 -4.01 9.49 -2.44
N GLY A 20 -3.40 10.47 -3.10
CA GLY A 20 -3.00 11.75 -2.53
C GLY A 20 -4.19 12.55 -1.99
N GLU A 21 -5.24 12.69 -2.79
CA GLU A 21 -6.47 13.37 -2.38
C GLU A 21 -7.10 12.73 -1.13
N TYR A 22 -7.05 11.40 -1.02
CA TYR A 22 -7.50 10.71 0.19
C TYR A 22 -6.63 11.04 1.40
N LEU A 23 -5.29 11.11 1.24
CA LEU A 23 -4.37 11.48 2.32
C LEU A 23 -4.63 12.90 2.81
N ASP A 24 -4.93 13.85 1.92
CA ASP A 24 -5.24 15.23 2.30
C ASP A 24 -6.52 15.32 3.14
N ARG A 25 -7.56 14.54 2.77
CA ARG A 25 -8.79 14.42 3.58
C ARG A 25 -8.52 13.80 4.96
N VAL A 26 -7.71 12.74 5.02
CA VAL A 26 -7.30 12.11 6.28
C VAL A 26 -6.49 13.08 7.14
N LEU A 27 -5.54 13.80 6.55
CA LEU A 27 -4.72 14.80 7.24
C LEU A 27 -5.60 15.89 7.86
N ALA A 28 -6.53 16.45 7.09
CA ALA A 28 -7.44 17.48 7.58
C ALA A 28 -8.24 17.01 8.81
N ARG A 29 -8.61 15.72 8.86
CA ARG A 29 -9.38 15.13 9.95
C ARG A 29 -8.55 14.72 11.17
N TYR A 30 -7.31 14.26 10.97
CA TYR A 30 -6.52 13.57 11.99
C TYR A 30 -5.14 14.21 12.24
N LYS A 31 -5.02 15.53 12.01
CA LYS A 31 -3.77 16.26 12.31
C LYS A 31 -3.22 15.92 13.70
N PRO A 32 -1.90 15.74 13.84
CA PRO A 32 -0.85 15.95 12.85
C PRO A 32 -0.51 14.71 11.99
N ARG A 33 -1.33 13.65 12.01
CA ARG A 33 -1.00 12.38 11.35
C ARG A 33 -1.18 12.47 9.84
N TYR A 34 -0.12 12.16 9.09
CA TYR A 34 -0.12 12.07 7.63
C TYR A 34 0.32 10.67 7.19
N GLY A 35 -0.50 10.01 6.37
CA GLY A 35 -0.17 8.70 5.79
C GLY A 35 -1.31 7.70 5.81
N CYS A 36 -1.19 6.69 4.94
CA CYS A 36 -2.07 5.53 4.88
C CYS A 36 -1.25 4.34 4.39
N GLY A 37 -1.20 3.27 5.20
CA GLY A 37 -0.52 2.01 4.88
C GLY A 37 -1.48 0.83 4.75
N LYS A 38 -2.79 1.04 4.62
CA LYS A 38 -3.78 -0.06 4.64
C LYS A 38 -3.54 -1.10 3.54
N CYS A 39 -3.02 -0.68 2.38
CA CYS A 39 -2.63 -1.61 1.32
C CYS A 39 -1.44 -2.52 1.69
N GLN A 40 -0.63 -2.13 2.68
CA GLN A 40 0.49 -2.91 3.21
C GLN A 40 0.08 -3.86 4.35
N THR A 41 -1.19 -3.85 4.75
CA THR A 41 -1.73 -4.86 5.68
C THR A 41 -2.12 -6.11 4.90
N GLY A 42 -2.19 -7.27 5.56
CA GLY A 42 -2.59 -8.58 5.04
C GLY A 42 -1.77 -9.07 3.84
N ILE A 43 -0.55 -8.58 3.65
CA ILE A 43 0.40 -9.06 2.65
C ILE A 43 1.53 -9.83 3.34
N PRO A 44 2.24 -10.73 2.66
CA PRO A 44 3.29 -11.54 3.29
C PRO A 44 4.38 -10.71 3.98
N CYS A 45 4.64 -9.49 3.50
CA CYS A 45 5.63 -8.59 4.09
C CYS A 45 5.12 -7.68 5.23
N GLU A 46 3.86 -7.81 5.67
CA GLU A 46 3.31 -7.01 6.77
C GLU A 46 4.00 -7.32 8.11
N THR A 47 4.26 -8.61 8.38
CA THR A 47 4.75 -9.09 9.68
C THR A 47 6.15 -9.69 9.64
N GLN A 48 6.71 -9.88 8.45
CA GLN A 48 8.02 -10.49 8.26
C GLN A 48 8.66 -10.07 6.95
N ILE A 49 9.99 -10.13 6.87
CA ILE A 49 10.69 -9.99 5.59
C ILE A 49 10.47 -11.30 4.81
N PRO A 50 9.99 -11.27 3.55
CA PRO A 50 9.87 -12.49 2.75
C PRO A 50 11.22 -13.20 2.62
N ASN A 51 11.26 -14.51 2.93
CA ASN A 51 12.47 -15.31 2.81
C ASN A 51 12.99 -15.28 1.37
N ARG A 52 14.28 -15.00 1.20
CA ARG A 52 14.95 -14.88 -0.11
C ARG A 52 15.21 -16.22 -0.80
N SER A 53 14.48 -17.27 -0.43
CA SER A 53 14.75 -18.65 -0.81
C SER A 53 14.06 -19.07 -2.11
N VAL A 54 14.29 -18.34 -3.21
CA VAL A 54 14.31 -18.88 -4.57
C VAL A 54 15.28 -18.01 -5.41
N LYS A 55 16.57 -18.36 -5.39
CA LYS A 55 17.36 -18.19 -6.61
C LYS A 55 17.28 -19.55 -7.31
N ASN A 56 16.46 -19.63 -8.36
CA ASN A 56 16.69 -20.64 -9.38
C ASN A 56 18.10 -20.38 -9.92
N LYS A 57 19.02 -21.30 -9.63
CA LYS A 57 20.25 -21.43 -10.40
C LYS A 57 19.81 -21.96 -11.75
N ASP A 58 19.69 -21.08 -12.74
CA ASP A 58 19.80 -21.37 -14.16
C ASP A 58 19.79 -20.01 -14.87
N HIS A 59 20.71 -19.83 -15.82
CA HIS A 59 21.22 -18.59 -16.46
C HIS A 59 22.42 -17.95 -15.76
#